data_AF-A0A955HI14-F1
#
_entry.id   AF-A0A955HI14-F1
#
_cell.length_a   1.000
_cell.length_b   1.000
_cell.length_c   1.000
_cell.angle_alpha   90.00
_cell.angle_beta   90.00
_cell.angle_gamma   90.00
#
_symmetry.space_group_name_H-M   'P 1'
#
loop_
_entity.id
_entity.type
_entity.pdbx_description
1 polymer ?
#
loop_
_entity_poly.entity_id
_entity_poly.type
_entity_poly.pdbx_seq_one_letter_code
_entity_poly.pdbx_strand_id
1 'polypeptide(L)'
;MTKNDLFRLLSLLVQGHAFSEDKHKQLQSFCVIRGRGEINGDSLGRSVVDRFKPYFYSRRWAAQGYTSNAIEYDFPAVFAIELPGTIEGGPSNTRAQMCADIQLICLYPNIEHLEDTLAARCKALSVQEIEQQTLAHLVYLFQNVGSSAVFATTNKDTQGSWYLQQELDYLLDQGEIVAMAVDQGKTNAWRKRFEESNRQVSFDYVDDFTAHKLCGASLTIRNCEALCASASAPAFTNINCCAQR
;
A
#
# COMPACT_ATOMS: atom_id res chain seq x y z
N MET A 1 -1.73 -8.41 10.95
CA MET A 1 -1.21 -8.01 9.63
C MET A 1 -0.11 -7.03 9.88
N THR A 2 1.09 -7.33 9.39
CA THR A 2 2.20 -6.38 9.45
C THR A 2 1.97 -5.25 8.45
N LYS A 3 2.69 -4.13 8.57
CA LYS A 3 2.63 -3.07 7.55
C LYS A 3 3.10 -3.54 6.17
N ASN A 4 4.05 -4.46 6.12
CA ASN A 4 4.56 -5.00 4.86
C ASN A 4 3.50 -5.85 4.15
N ASP A 5 2.75 -6.65 4.91
CA ASP A 5 1.59 -7.38 4.37
C ASP A 5 0.57 -6.42 3.79
N LEU A 6 0.26 -5.34 4.51
CA LEU A 6 -0.68 -4.33 4.05
C LEU A 6 -0.23 -3.67 2.74
N PHE A 7 1.04 -3.25 2.62
CA PHE A 7 1.56 -2.70 1.36
C PHE A 7 1.53 -3.71 0.21
N ARG A 8 1.82 -4.98 0.50
CA ARG A 8 1.73 -6.07 -0.48
C ARG A 8 0.29 -6.20 -1.01
N LEU A 9 -0.69 -6.26 -0.12
CA LEU A 9 -2.11 -6.37 -0.49
C LEU A 9 -2.58 -5.16 -1.29
N LEU A 10 -2.19 -3.94 -0.90
CA LEU A 10 -2.51 -2.72 -1.64
C LEU A 10 -1.91 -2.73 -3.06
N SER A 11 -0.64 -3.13 -3.19
CA SER A 11 0.03 -3.28 -4.48
C SER A 11 -0.69 -4.29 -5.38
N LEU A 12 -1.11 -5.43 -4.82
CA LEU A 12 -1.88 -6.44 -5.55
C LEU A 12 -3.25 -5.95 -6.00
N LEU A 13 -3.95 -5.16 -5.18
CA LEU A 13 -5.22 -4.55 -5.57
C LEU A 13 -5.06 -3.57 -6.73
N VAL A 14 -3.94 -2.85 -6.79
CA VAL A 14 -3.59 -1.98 -7.93
C VAL A 14 -3.29 -2.83 -9.17
N GLN A 15 -2.50 -3.91 -9.02
CA GLN A 15 -2.19 -4.82 -10.12
C GLN A 15 -3.45 -5.47 -10.71
N GLY A 16 -4.32 -5.98 -9.84
CA GLY A 16 -5.58 -6.63 -10.18
C GLY A 16 -6.75 -5.68 -10.49
N HIS A 17 -6.54 -4.36 -10.44
CA HIS A 17 -7.60 -3.41 -10.76
C HIS A 17 -8.11 -3.64 -12.19
N ALA A 18 -9.43 -3.79 -12.33
CA ALA A 18 -10.09 -4.13 -13.59
C ALA A 18 -9.63 -3.22 -14.74
N PHE A 19 -9.47 -3.82 -15.91
CA PHE A 19 -9.09 -3.11 -17.13
C PHE A 19 -10.16 -2.10 -17.52
N SER A 20 -9.70 -0.93 -17.95
CA SER A 20 -10.53 0.12 -18.52
C SER A 20 -9.80 0.72 -19.72
N GLU A 21 -10.51 0.97 -20.81
CA GLU A 21 -9.98 1.71 -21.96
C GLU A 21 -9.57 3.13 -21.55
N ASP A 22 -10.36 3.71 -20.64
CA ASP A 22 -10.07 4.97 -19.98
C ASP A 22 -9.04 4.75 -18.87
N LYS A 23 -7.76 5.10 -19.14
CA LYS A 23 -6.65 4.93 -18.18
C LYS A 23 -6.94 5.56 -16.80
N HIS A 24 -7.62 6.70 -16.76
CA HIS A 24 -7.98 7.40 -15.51
C HIS A 24 -8.91 6.58 -14.59
N LYS A 25 -9.71 5.67 -15.16
CA LYS A 25 -10.60 4.75 -14.41
C LYS A 25 -9.91 3.49 -13.90
N GLN A 26 -8.62 3.32 -14.15
CA GLN A 26 -7.86 2.15 -13.69
C GLN A 26 -6.60 2.59 -12.96
N LEU A 27 -6.37 2.04 -11.77
CA LEU A 27 -5.11 2.24 -11.05
C LEU A 27 -3.92 1.70 -11.86
N GLN A 28 -2.92 2.56 -12.07
CA GLN A 28 -1.76 2.25 -12.90
C GLN A 28 -0.53 1.87 -12.08
N SER A 29 -0.32 2.53 -10.95
CA SER A 29 0.93 2.42 -10.18
C SER A 29 0.70 2.47 -8.68
N PHE A 30 1.56 1.79 -7.93
CA PHE A 30 1.62 1.81 -6.46
C PHE A 30 3.07 2.05 -6.02
N CYS A 31 3.30 2.90 -5.01
CA CYS A 31 4.64 3.17 -4.50
C CYS A 31 4.64 3.57 -3.02
N VAL A 32 5.52 2.98 -2.19
CA VAL A 32 5.69 3.36 -0.78
C VAL A 32 6.81 4.39 -0.61
N ILE A 33 6.48 5.66 -0.56
CA ILE A 33 7.46 6.76 -0.50
C ILE A 33 7.67 7.26 0.94
N ARG A 34 8.80 7.91 1.21
CA ARG A 34 9.08 8.45 2.57
C ARG A 34 8.38 9.77 2.85
N GLY A 35 8.05 10.51 1.81
CA GLY A 35 7.39 11.80 1.91
C GLY A 35 7.01 12.33 0.54
N ARG A 36 6.13 13.35 0.52
CA ARG A 36 5.56 13.91 -0.72
C ARG A 36 6.61 14.44 -1.70
N GLY A 37 7.78 14.86 -1.21
CA GLY A 37 8.87 15.33 -2.06
C GLY A 37 9.41 14.28 -3.04
N GLU A 38 9.22 12.98 -2.77
CA GLU A 38 9.67 11.89 -3.65
C GLU A 38 8.75 11.67 -4.86
N ILE A 39 7.54 12.24 -4.86
CA ILE A 39 6.57 12.10 -5.96
C ILE A 39 7.12 12.68 -7.26
N ASN A 40 7.98 13.70 -7.16
CA ASN A 40 8.63 14.35 -8.30
C ASN A 40 10.01 13.77 -8.63
N GLY A 41 10.44 12.72 -7.93
CA GLY A 41 11.74 12.11 -8.15
C GLY A 41 11.75 11.21 -9.38
N ASP A 42 12.86 11.22 -10.12
CA ASP A 42 13.10 10.27 -11.20
C ASP A 42 12.96 8.83 -10.67
N SER A 43 12.16 8.02 -11.36
CA SER A 43 11.87 6.63 -10.98
C SER A 43 11.33 6.45 -9.55
N LEU A 44 10.87 7.51 -8.87
CA LEU A 44 10.41 7.49 -7.47
C LEU A 44 11.44 6.88 -6.49
N GLY A 45 12.74 7.06 -6.78
CA GLY A 45 13.84 6.49 -5.98
C GLY A 45 13.92 4.96 -6.04
N ARG A 46 13.31 4.32 -7.06
CA ARG A 46 13.30 2.86 -7.24
C ARG A 46 14.46 2.35 -8.05
N SER A 47 14.70 1.06 -7.85
CA SER A 47 15.69 0.26 -8.56
C SER A 47 15.05 -1.02 -9.09
N VAL A 48 15.74 -1.70 -10.02
CA VAL A 48 15.24 -2.93 -10.65
C VAL A 48 14.92 -4.03 -9.64
N VAL A 49 15.67 -4.09 -8.53
CA VAL A 49 15.44 -5.08 -7.48
C VAL A 49 14.14 -4.85 -6.71
N ASP A 50 13.56 -3.66 -6.79
CA ASP A 50 12.29 -3.34 -6.12
C ASP A 50 11.09 -4.00 -6.81
N ARG A 51 11.26 -4.55 -8.03
CA ARG A 51 10.20 -5.32 -8.73
C ARG A 51 9.68 -6.52 -7.93
N PHE A 52 10.52 -7.08 -7.05
CA PHE A 52 10.19 -8.25 -6.23
C PHE A 52 9.71 -7.86 -4.83
N LYS A 53 9.65 -6.57 -4.53
CA LYS A 53 9.28 -6.05 -3.21
C LYS A 53 7.86 -5.52 -3.24
N PRO A 54 7.15 -5.54 -2.10
CA PRO A 54 5.77 -5.03 -2.02
C PRO A 54 5.68 -3.50 -2.11
N TYR A 55 6.79 -2.79 -2.29
CA TYR A 55 6.86 -1.34 -2.17
C TYR A 55 6.67 -0.59 -3.48
N PHE A 56 6.62 -1.28 -4.61
CA PHE A 56 6.45 -0.65 -5.91
C PHE A 56 5.82 -1.58 -6.94
N TYR A 57 4.86 -1.05 -7.68
CA TYR A 57 4.29 -1.67 -8.86
C TYR A 57 3.96 -0.59 -9.89
N SER A 58 4.17 -0.91 -11.16
CA SER A 58 3.74 -0.09 -12.29
C SER A 58 3.29 -1.01 -13.41
N ARG A 59 2.06 -0.79 -13.90
CA ARG A 59 1.52 -1.52 -15.04
C ARG A 59 2.35 -1.30 -16.30
N ARG A 60 2.85 -0.08 -16.50
CA ARG A 60 3.69 0.28 -17.65
C ARG A 60 5.03 -0.44 -17.63
N TRP A 61 5.71 -0.46 -16.48
CA TRP A 61 6.97 -1.16 -16.33
C TRP A 61 6.80 -2.68 -16.46
N ALA A 62 5.71 -3.23 -15.90
CA ALA A 62 5.36 -4.63 -16.06
C ALA A 62 5.11 -5.01 -17.53
N ALA A 63 4.40 -4.17 -18.29
CA ALA A 63 4.14 -4.39 -19.72
C ALA A 63 5.41 -4.38 -20.58
N GLN A 64 6.46 -3.71 -20.11
CA GLN A 64 7.78 -3.70 -20.76
C GLN A 64 8.68 -4.86 -20.31
N GLY A 65 8.20 -5.75 -19.43
CA GLY A 65 8.99 -6.86 -18.89
C GLY A 65 9.98 -6.44 -17.81
N TYR A 66 9.70 -5.36 -17.08
CA TYR A 66 10.54 -4.82 -16.00
C TYR A 66 11.96 -4.48 -16.46
N THR A 67 12.09 -3.69 -17.52
CA THR A 67 13.39 -3.30 -18.09
C THR A 67 14.28 -2.60 -17.06
N SER A 68 15.58 -2.90 -17.10
CA SER A 68 16.55 -2.26 -16.20
C SER A 68 16.90 -0.82 -16.56
N ASN A 69 16.58 -0.40 -17.78
CA ASN A 69 17.06 0.86 -18.35
C ASN A 69 16.23 2.08 -17.91
N ALA A 70 14.95 1.87 -17.60
CA ALA A 70 14.05 2.90 -17.10
C ALA A 70 12.94 2.26 -16.27
N ILE A 71 12.63 2.85 -15.12
CA ILE A 71 11.47 2.49 -14.30
C ILE A 71 10.38 3.49 -14.64
N GLU A 72 9.47 3.07 -15.51
CA GLU A 72 8.38 3.92 -15.98
C GLU A 72 7.11 3.66 -15.19
N TYR A 73 6.33 4.70 -14.91
CA TYR A 73 5.05 4.60 -14.23
C TYR A 73 4.05 5.57 -14.85
N ASP A 74 2.77 5.23 -14.73
CA ASP A 74 1.66 6.03 -15.25
C ASP A 74 0.71 6.40 -14.10
N PHE A 75 -0.18 7.37 -14.37
CA PHE A 75 -1.25 7.81 -13.47
C PHE A 75 -2.62 7.24 -13.91
N PRO A 76 -3.59 7.05 -13.01
CA PRO A 76 -3.55 7.36 -11.57
C PRO A 76 -2.57 6.49 -10.79
N ALA A 77 -1.78 7.14 -9.94
CA ALA A 77 -0.76 6.50 -9.13
C ALA A 77 -1.10 6.65 -7.65
N VAL A 78 -0.92 5.57 -6.89
CA VAL A 78 -1.15 5.53 -5.44
C VAL A 78 0.18 5.52 -4.73
N PHE A 79 0.35 6.49 -3.85
CA PHE A 79 1.52 6.64 -3.00
C PHE A 79 1.13 6.34 -1.56
N ALA A 80 1.86 5.45 -0.90
CA ALA A 80 1.70 5.18 0.52
C ALA A 80 2.85 5.81 1.29
N ILE A 81 2.53 6.55 2.35
CA ILE A 81 3.47 7.20 3.26
C ILE A 81 3.21 6.67 4.65
N GLU A 82 4.23 6.08 5.27
CA GLU A 82 4.18 5.72 6.69
C GLU A 82 4.37 6.99 7.52
N LEU A 83 3.35 7.34 8.31
CA LEU A 83 3.41 8.42 9.29
C LEU A 83 3.94 7.88 10.63
N PRO A 84 4.44 8.75 11.52
CA PRO A 84 4.90 8.34 12.84
C PRO A 84 3.83 7.54 13.59
N GLY A 85 4.22 6.36 14.07
CA GLY A 85 3.34 5.48 14.83
C GLY A 85 3.32 5.76 16.33
N THR A 86 2.42 5.06 17.02
CA THR A 86 2.29 5.06 18.48
C THR A 86 2.35 3.64 19.02
N ILE A 87 2.81 3.49 20.26
CA ILE A 87 2.72 2.22 20.99
C ILE A 87 1.57 2.35 21.99
N GLU A 88 0.58 1.48 21.87
CA GLU A 88 -0.56 1.39 22.76
C GLU A 88 -0.38 0.22 23.74
N GLY A 89 -0.88 0.36 24.96
CA GLY A 89 -0.91 -0.71 25.96
C GLY A 89 0.13 -0.62 27.07
N GLY A 90 1.18 0.18 26.93
CA GLY A 90 2.18 0.38 28.00
C GLY A 90 3.14 -0.81 28.21
N PRO A 91 4.17 -0.65 29.07
CA PRO A 91 5.33 -1.55 29.13
C PRO A 91 5.07 -2.94 29.73
N SER A 92 4.00 -3.12 30.50
CA SER A 92 3.67 -4.39 31.19
C SER A 92 2.52 -5.16 30.54
N ASN A 93 1.97 -4.67 29.44
CA ASN A 93 0.80 -5.24 28.81
C ASN A 93 1.20 -6.24 27.73
N THR A 94 0.84 -7.52 27.94
CA THR A 94 1.01 -8.60 26.97
C THR A 94 0.17 -8.42 25.70
N ARG A 95 -0.69 -7.39 25.66
CA ARG A 95 -1.49 -6.97 24.50
C ARG A 95 -1.04 -5.62 23.93
N ALA A 96 0.18 -5.17 24.22
CA ALA A 96 0.71 -3.95 23.63
C ALA A 96 0.69 -4.04 22.09
N GLN A 97 0.42 -2.92 21.43
CA GLN A 97 0.31 -2.85 19.97
C GLN A 97 1.13 -1.67 19.46
N MET A 98 1.75 -1.86 18.30
CA MET A 98 2.35 -0.80 17.52
C MET A 98 1.36 -0.40 16.43
N CYS A 99 0.84 0.83 16.52
CA CYS A 99 -0.09 1.38 15.55
C CYS A 99 0.65 2.38 14.66
N ALA A 100 0.63 2.16 13.35
CA ALA A 100 1.14 3.09 12.36
C ALA A 100 -0.02 3.69 11.58
N ASP A 101 0.01 5.00 11.40
CA ASP A 101 -0.88 5.67 10.46
C ASP A 101 -0.20 5.66 9.08
N ILE A 102 -0.96 5.30 8.05
CA ILE A 102 -0.50 5.15 6.68
C ILE A 102 -1.36 6.08 5.83
N GLN A 103 -0.74 7.12 5.29
CA GLN A 103 -1.41 8.02 4.35
C GLN A 103 -1.30 7.42 2.95
N LEU A 104 -2.44 7.11 2.34
CA LEU A 104 -2.57 6.80 0.93
C LEU A 104 -2.91 8.09 0.18
N ILE A 105 -2.23 8.35 -0.93
CA ILE A 105 -2.47 9.49 -1.80
C ILE A 105 -2.65 8.96 -3.21
N CYS A 106 -3.77 9.26 -3.85
CA CYS A 106 -3.98 8.93 -5.26
C CYS A 106 -3.95 10.22 -6.07
N LEU A 107 -3.02 10.29 -7.03
CA LEU A 107 -2.78 11.48 -7.83
C LEU A 107 -3.00 11.20 -9.32
N TYR A 108 -3.36 12.26 -10.03
CA TYR A 108 -3.47 12.31 -11.48
C TYR A 108 -2.98 13.68 -12.00
N PRO A 109 -2.45 13.77 -13.23
CA PRO A 109 -2.02 15.06 -13.80
C PRO A 109 -3.20 16.02 -13.98
N ASN A 110 -3.05 17.25 -13.48
CA ASN A 110 -3.97 18.34 -13.76
C ASN A 110 -3.72 18.88 -15.18
N ILE A 111 -4.80 18.92 -15.96
CA ILE A 111 -4.79 19.20 -17.39
C ILE A 111 -4.81 20.70 -17.70
N GLU A 112 -4.92 21.57 -16.70
CA GLU A 112 -4.77 23.03 -16.88
C GLU A 112 -3.43 23.45 -17.52
N HIS A 113 -2.50 22.51 -17.74
CA HIS A 113 -1.21 22.73 -18.40
C HIS A 113 -0.82 21.70 -19.49
N LEU A 114 -1.72 20.82 -19.96
CA LEU A 114 -1.42 20.00 -21.16
C LEU A 114 -1.54 20.84 -22.45
N GLU A 115 -0.80 20.45 -23.48
CA GLU A 115 -0.70 21.17 -24.75
C GLU A 115 -2.06 21.53 -25.39
N ASP A 116 -2.04 22.70 -26.04
CA ASP A 116 -3.16 23.59 -26.34
C ASP A 116 -4.08 23.13 -27.50
N THR A 117 -4.33 21.82 -27.63
CA THR A 117 -5.29 21.33 -28.63
C THR A 117 -6.68 21.19 -28.01
N LEU A 118 -7.67 21.76 -28.69
CA LEU A 118 -9.09 21.70 -28.28
C LEU A 118 -9.54 20.25 -28.04
N ALA A 119 -9.09 19.31 -28.87
CA ALA A 119 -9.40 17.88 -28.74
C ALA A 119 -8.80 17.24 -27.46
N ALA A 120 -7.61 17.64 -27.04
CA ALA A 120 -7.02 17.17 -25.78
C ALA A 120 -7.77 17.75 -24.57
N ARG A 121 -8.18 19.03 -24.63
CA ARG A 121 -8.98 19.68 -23.59
C ARG A 121 -10.39 19.10 -23.46
N CYS A 122 -11.00 18.64 -24.55
CA CYS A 122 -12.31 17.97 -24.50
C CYS A 122 -12.27 16.57 -23.88
N LYS A 123 -11.11 15.90 -23.88
CA LYS A 123 -10.90 14.60 -23.21
C LYS A 123 -10.31 14.73 -21.81
N ALA A 124 -10.04 15.97 -21.41
CA ALA A 124 -9.45 16.28 -20.14
C ALA A 124 -10.47 16.16 -19.01
N LEU A 125 -10.08 15.50 -17.93
CA LEU A 125 -10.78 15.62 -16.66
C LEU A 125 -10.55 17.00 -16.05
N SER A 126 -11.63 17.58 -15.54
CA SER A 126 -11.58 18.68 -14.58
C SER A 126 -10.95 18.25 -13.26
N VAL A 127 -10.53 19.23 -12.45
CA VAL A 127 -9.99 18.97 -11.11
C VAL A 127 -11.00 18.21 -10.25
N GLN A 128 -12.29 18.59 -10.29
CA GLN A 128 -13.34 17.92 -9.51
C GLN A 128 -13.55 16.47 -9.92
N GLU A 129 -13.45 16.16 -11.23
CA GLU A 129 -13.52 14.77 -11.71
C GLU A 129 -12.31 13.95 -11.27
N ILE A 130 -11.11 14.55 -11.28
CA ILE A 130 -9.89 13.92 -10.78
C ILE A 130 -10.03 13.62 -9.28
N GLU A 131 -10.47 14.58 -8.48
CA GLU A 131 -10.71 14.42 -7.04
C GLU A 131 -11.72 13.31 -6.75
N GLN A 132 -12.86 13.31 -7.43
CA GLN A 132 -13.89 12.28 -7.25
C GLN A 132 -13.36 10.89 -7.62
N GLN A 133 -12.62 10.79 -8.72
CA GLN A 133 -12.10 9.52 -9.20
C GLN A 133 -10.98 8.97 -8.33
N THR A 134 -10.02 9.81 -7.94
CA THR A 134 -8.93 9.42 -7.05
C THR A 134 -9.45 9.04 -5.67
N LEU A 135 -10.49 9.71 -5.16
CA LEU A 135 -11.18 9.30 -3.94
C LEU A 135 -11.85 7.92 -4.11
N ALA A 136 -12.55 7.68 -5.22
CA ALA A 136 -13.16 6.37 -5.50
C ALA A 136 -12.10 5.24 -5.54
N HIS A 137 -10.93 5.50 -6.11
CA HIS A 137 -9.80 4.58 -6.10
C HIS A 137 -9.28 4.28 -4.69
N LEU A 138 -9.14 5.30 -3.85
CA LEU A 138 -8.71 5.13 -2.46
C LEU A 138 -9.74 4.36 -1.63
N VAL A 139 -11.03 4.63 -1.84
CA VAL A 139 -12.13 3.90 -1.21
C VAL A 139 -12.14 2.44 -1.66
N TYR A 140 -11.91 2.17 -2.96
CA TYR A 140 -11.74 0.81 -3.48
C TYR A 140 -10.63 0.07 -2.74
N LEU A 141 -9.44 0.66 -2.60
CA LEU A 141 -8.32 0.05 -1.90
C LEU A 141 -8.65 -0.22 -0.43
N PHE A 142 -9.18 0.78 0.28
CA PHE A 142 -9.54 0.67 1.68
C PHE A 142 -10.56 -0.45 1.94
N GLN A 143 -11.65 -0.46 1.17
CA GLN A 143 -12.73 -1.44 1.32
C GLN A 143 -12.26 -2.86 0.98
N ASN A 144 -11.50 -3.03 -0.10
CA ASN A 144 -11.05 -4.35 -0.52
C ASN A 144 -10.00 -4.94 0.42
N VAL A 145 -9.08 -4.13 0.95
CA VAL A 145 -8.18 -4.62 2.01
C VAL A 145 -8.99 -5.03 3.24
N GLY A 146 -9.89 -4.19 3.74
CA GLY A 146 -10.67 -4.49 4.95
C GLY A 146 -11.56 -5.73 4.82
N SER A 147 -12.22 -5.90 3.67
CA SER A 147 -13.21 -6.97 3.46
C SER A 147 -12.63 -8.27 2.89
N SER A 148 -11.59 -8.18 2.05
CA SER A 148 -11.09 -9.33 1.27
C SER A 148 -9.78 -9.90 1.80
N ALA A 149 -9.09 -9.21 2.71
CA ALA A 149 -7.90 -9.77 3.33
C ALA A 149 -8.26 -10.93 4.26
N VAL A 150 -7.50 -12.01 4.14
CA VAL A 150 -7.63 -13.25 4.91
C VAL A 150 -6.25 -13.74 5.33
N PHE A 151 -6.13 -14.34 6.51
CA PHE A 151 -4.93 -15.06 6.90
C PHE A 151 -5.10 -16.53 6.51
N ALA A 152 -4.21 -17.05 5.66
CA ALA A 152 -4.32 -18.42 5.16
C ALA A 152 -2.97 -19.13 5.18
N THR A 153 -3.00 -20.44 5.36
CA THR A 153 -1.89 -21.34 5.05
C THR A 153 -2.15 -22.04 3.73
N THR A 154 -1.08 -22.34 2.99
CA THR A 154 -1.13 -23.08 1.73
C THR A 154 -0.14 -24.24 1.78
N ASN A 155 -0.18 -25.12 0.77
CA ASN A 155 0.84 -26.18 0.64
C ASN A 155 2.26 -25.64 0.38
N LYS A 156 2.40 -24.39 -0.08
CA LYS A 156 3.71 -23.72 -0.29
C LYS A 156 4.09 -22.81 0.89
N ASP A 157 3.12 -22.32 1.66
CA ASP A 157 3.31 -21.51 2.85
C ASP A 157 2.57 -22.11 4.05
N THR A 158 3.28 -22.98 4.77
CA THR A 158 2.74 -23.66 5.95
C THR A 158 2.72 -22.78 7.19
N GLN A 159 3.47 -21.68 7.21
CA GLN A 159 3.50 -20.75 8.35
C GLN A 159 2.33 -19.76 8.29
N GLY A 160 1.86 -19.50 7.08
CA GLY A 160 0.68 -18.71 6.79
C GLY A 160 0.99 -17.23 6.65
N SER A 161 0.30 -16.61 5.72
CA SER A 161 0.46 -15.20 5.36
C SER A 161 -0.90 -14.54 5.16
N TRP A 162 -0.89 -13.22 5.04
CA TRP A 162 -2.08 -12.47 4.64
C TRP A 162 -2.21 -12.47 3.12
N TYR A 163 -3.38 -12.85 2.61
CA TYR A 163 -3.73 -12.89 1.19
C TYR A 163 -5.01 -12.10 0.92
N LEU A 164 -5.22 -11.71 -0.33
CA LEU A 164 -6.57 -11.38 -0.80
C LEU A 164 -7.30 -12.69 -1.13
N GLN A 165 -8.60 -12.78 -0.83
CA GLN A 165 -9.38 -13.97 -1.20
C GLN A 165 -9.26 -14.27 -2.71
N GLN A 166 -9.38 -13.24 -3.56
CA GLN A 166 -9.26 -13.35 -5.01
C GLN A 166 -7.87 -13.82 -5.47
N GLU A 167 -6.81 -13.48 -4.72
CA GLU A 167 -5.45 -13.96 -4.99
C GLU A 167 -5.35 -15.46 -4.75
N LEU A 168 -5.92 -15.95 -3.64
CA LEU A 168 -5.93 -17.38 -3.33
C LEU A 168 -6.71 -18.18 -4.36
N ASP A 169 -7.88 -17.69 -4.77
CA ASP A 169 -8.72 -18.32 -5.77
C ASP A 169 -7.96 -18.41 -7.11
N TYR A 170 -7.29 -17.34 -7.53
CA TYR A 170 -6.43 -17.34 -8.71
C TYR A 170 -5.27 -18.35 -8.61
N LEU A 171 -4.59 -18.43 -7.47
CA LEU A 171 -3.48 -19.37 -7.27
C LEU A 171 -3.95 -20.84 -7.31
N LEU A 172 -5.15 -21.13 -6.83
CA LEU A 172 -5.77 -22.46 -6.97
C LEU A 172 -6.09 -22.77 -8.43
N ASP A 173 -6.71 -21.83 -9.14
CA ASP A 173 -7.10 -21.98 -10.55
C ASP A 173 -5.89 -22.19 -11.48
N GLN A 174 -4.76 -21.54 -11.18
CA GLN A 174 -3.50 -21.74 -11.91
C GLN A 174 -2.75 -23.01 -11.50
N GLY A 175 -3.20 -23.74 -10.48
CA GLY A 175 -2.50 -24.90 -9.92
C GLY A 175 -1.19 -24.54 -9.20
N GLU A 176 -0.99 -23.26 -8.88
CA GLU A 176 0.18 -22.80 -8.12
C GLU A 176 0.13 -23.26 -6.67
N ILE A 177 -1.07 -23.39 -6.12
CA ILE A 177 -1.34 -24.07 -4.85
C ILE A 177 -2.38 -25.16 -5.08
N VAL A 178 -2.32 -26.20 -4.25
CA VAL A 178 -3.23 -27.36 -4.34
C VAL A 178 -4.31 -27.28 -3.27
N ALA A 179 -3.99 -26.65 -2.14
CA ALA A 179 -4.89 -26.51 -1.02
C ALA A 179 -4.58 -25.22 -0.25
N MET A 180 -5.63 -24.67 0.36
CA MET A 180 -5.56 -23.56 1.29
C MET A 180 -6.42 -23.83 2.51
N ALA A 181 -6.01 -23.26 3.65
CA ALA A 181 -6.83 -23.22 4.86
C ALA A 181 -6.81 -21.81 5.43
N VAL A 182 -7.99 -21.18 5.52
CA VAL A 182 -8.14 -19.85 6.09
C VAL A 182 -8.27 -19.95 7.61
N ASP A 183 -7.42 -19.22 8.34
CA ASP A 183 -7.56 -19.02 9.78
C ASP A 183 -8.62 -17.94 10.04
N GLN A 184 -9.86 -18.40 10.21
CA GLN A 184 -11.00 -17.50 10.43
C GLN A 184 -10.85 -16.71 11.74
N GLY A 185 -10.19 -17.28 12.75
CA GLY A 185 -9.97 -16.63 14.05
C GLY A 185 -9.06 -15.42 13.91
N LYS A 186 -7.89 -15.59 13.29
CA LYS A 186 -6.95 -14.48 13.02
C LYS A 186 -7.56 -13.46 12.06
N THR A 187 -8.26 -13.93 11.02
CA THR A 187 -8.92 -13.06 10.03
C THR A 187 -9.95 -12.16 10.69
N ASN A 188 -10.90 -12.72 11.43
CA ASN A 188 -11.96 -11.95 12.09
C ASN A 188 -11.39 -11.01 13.18
N ALA A 189 -10.39 -11.47 13.94
CA ALA A 189 -9.74 -10.65 14.95
C ALA A 189 -9.03 -9.42 14.33
N TRP A 190 -8.39 -9.58 13.17
CA TRP A 190 -7.80 -8.46 12.47
C TRP A 190 -8.86 -7.54 11.87
N ARG A 191 -9.89 -8.06 11.18
CA ARG A 191 -10.96 -7.25 10.57
C ARG A 191 -11.64 -6.36 11.61
N LYS A 192 -12.01 -6.96 12.75
CA LYS A 192 -12.59 -6.22 13.87
C LYS A 192 -11.68 -5.07 14.32
N ARG A 193 -10.38 -5.33 14.53
CA ARG A 193 -9.43 -4.28 14.90
C ARG A 193 -9.29 -3.21 13.82
N PHE A 194 -9.20 -3.62 12.55
CA PHE A 194 -9.07 -2.70 11.42
C PHE A 194 -10.30 -1.80 11.31
N GLU A 195 -11.51 -2.34 11.44
CA GLU A 195 -12.76 -1.58 11.48
C GLU A 195 -12.85 -0.65 12.68
N GLU A 196 -12.46 -1.11 13.87
CA GLU A 196 -12.44 -0.28 15.09
C GLU A 196 -11.46 0.89 14.97
N SER A 197 -10.25 0.64 14.47
CA SER A 197 -9.22 1.67 14.26
C SER A 197 -9.52 2.63 13.11
N ASN A 198 -10.39 2.24 12.17
CA ASN A 198 -10.73 3.01 10.98
C ASN A 198 -12.24 3.29 10.89
N ARG A 199 -12.93 3.39 12.05
CA ARG A 199 -14.38 3.68 12.09
C ARG A 199 -14.71 5.03 11.45
N GLN A 200 -13.80 5.99 11.58
CA GLN A 200 -13.86 7.26 10.89
C GLN A 200 -12.53 7.47 10.18
N VAL A 201 -12.60 7.58 8.87
CA VAL A 201 -11.45 7.84 8.00
C VAL A 201 -11.64 9.21 7.40
N SER A 202 -10.67 10.10 7.60
CA SER A 202 -10.65 11.40 6.91
C SER A 202 -10.07 11.23 5.51
N PHE A 203 -10.62 12.00 4.58
CA PHE A 203 -10.02 12.22 3.28
C PHE A 203 -9.77 13.71 3.11
N ASP A 204 -8.70 14.04 2.39
CA ASP A 204 -8.33 15.42 2.05
C ASP A 204 -7.99 15.47 0.56
N TYR A 205 -8.25 16.62 -0.07
CA TYR A 205 -7.79 16.86 -1.43
C TYR A 205 -6.35 17.36 -1.42
N VAL A 206 -5.60 16.91 -2.41
CA VAL A 206 -4.19 17.21 -2.57
C VAL A 206 -4.01 17.86 -3.92
N ASP A 207 -3.59 19.12 -3.89
CA ASP A 207 -3.05 19.82 -5.03
C ASP A 207 -1.54 19.96 -4.86
N ASP A 208 -0.79 19.41 -5.80
CA ASP A 208 0.64 19.58 -5.92
C ASP A 208 0.93 20.59 -7.04
N PHE A 209 1.45 21.76 -6.67
CA PHE A 209 1.84 22.83 -7.61
C PHE A 209 3.26 22.65 -8.17
N THR A 210 3.90 21.50 -7.99
CA THR A 210 5.24 21.19 -8.52
C THR A 210 5.22 20.93 -10.03
N ALA A 211 6.36 20.48 -10.59
CA ALA A 211 6.58 20.34 -12.02
C ALA A 211 5.54 19.46 -12.74
N HIS A 212 5.05 18.41 -12.08
CA HIS A 212 4.05 17.50 -12.66
C HIS A 212 2.60 17.98 -12.50
N LYS A 213 2.37 19.03 -11.69
CA LYS A 213 1.06 19.63 -11.40
C LYS A 213 -0.02 18.57 -11.18
N LEU A 214 0.12 17.85 -10.08
CA LEU A 214 -0.74 16.71 -9.77
C LEU A 214 -1.89 17.16 -8.88
N CYS A 215 -3.07 16.59 -9.07
CA CYS A 215 -4.16 16.73 -8.13
C CYS A 215 -4.81 15.39 -7.82
N GLY A 216 -5.56 15.34 -6.73
CA GLY A 216 -6.32 14.15 -6.36
C GLY A 216 -6.71 14.14 -4.89
N ALA A 217 -6.78 12.96 -4.31
CA ALA A 217 -7.25 12.74 -2.96
C ALA A 217 -6.19 12.02 -2.12
N SER A 218 -6.33 12.15 -0.80
CA SER A 218 -5.59 11.38 0.18
C SER A 218 -6.52 10.82 1.24
N LEU A 219 -6.15 9.70 1.82
CA LEU A 219 -6.90 8.95 2.81
C LEU A 219 -5.90 8.34 3.81
N THR A 220 -6.14 8.50 5.10
CA THR A 220 -5.24 7.98 6.14
C THR A 220 -5.87 6.78 6.83
N ILE A 221 -5.18 5.64 6.83
CA ILE A 221 -5.60 4.42 7.53
C ILE A 221 -4.67 4.14 8.71
N ARG A 222 -5.23 3.62 9.79
CA ARG A 222 -4.47 3.14 10.95
C ARG A 222 -4.34 1.62 10.91
N ASN A 223 -3.12 1.10 10.97
CA ASN A 223 -2.85 -0.33 11.09
C ASN A 223 -2.11 -0.62 12.41
N CYS A 224 -2.71 -1.45 13.25
CA CYS A 224 -2.14 -1.87 14.53
C CYS A 224 -1.66 -3.32 14.49
N GLU A 225 -0.39 -3.52 14.82
CA GLU A 225 0.26 -4.81 14.94
C GLU A 225 0.48 -5.15 16.42
N ALA A 226 0.27 -6.41 16.81
CA ALA A 226 0.56 -6.85 18.17
C ALA A 226 2.08 -6.91 18.39
N LEU A 227 2.56 -6.31 19.48
CA LEU A 227 3.95 -6.44 19.89
C LEU A 227 4.15 -7.82 20.52
N CYS A 228 4.88 -8.70 19.85
CA CYS A 228 5.39 -9.91 20.49
C CYS A 228 6.56 -9.51 21.39
N ALA A 229 6.35 -9.52 22.71
CA ALA A 229 7.44 -9.32 23.66
C ALA A 229 8.51 -10.40 23.44
N SER A 230 9.78 -10.01 23.29
CA SER A 230 10.90 -10.96 23.29
C SER A 230 10.96 -11.61 24.67
N ALA A 231 10.77 -12.93 24.73
CA ALA A 231 10.66 -13.69 25.98
C ALA A 231 11.95 -13.75 26.82
N SER A 232 13.08 -13.24 26.32
CA SER A 232 14.32 -13.18 27.08
C SER A 232 14.68 -11.74 27.39
N ALA A 233 14.75 -11.41 28.69
CA ALA A 233 15.50 -10.24 29.13
C ALA A 233 16.92 -10.34 28.53
N PRO A 234 17.49 -9.25 28.00
CA PRO A 234 18.88 -9.26 27.58
C PRO A 234 19.74 -9.70 28.77
N ALA A 235 20.49 -10.78 28.61
CA ALA A 235 21.44 -11.23 29.61
C ALA A 235 22.61 -10.24 29.60
N PHE A 236 22.60 -9.26 30.48
CA PHE A 236 23.74 -8.36 30.71
C PHE A 236 24.89 -9.07 31.45
N THR A 237 25.17 -10.33 31.14
CA THR A 237 26.15 -11.17 31.87
C THR A 237 27.60 -10.89 31.49
N ASN A 238 27.89 -9.93 30.61
CA ASN A 238 29.25 -9.46 30.36
C ASN A 238 29.26 -7.95 30.07
N ILE A 239 28.99 -7.13 31.09
CA ILE A 239 29.61 -5.81 31.13
C ILE A 239 31.06 -6.05 31.55
N ASN A 240 31.91 -6.43 30.59
CA ASN A 240 33.34 -6.14 30.72
C ASN A 240 33.47 -4.63 30.70
N CYS A 241 33.29 -4.02 31.88
CA CYS A 241 33.88 -2.73 32.15
C CYS A 241 35.35 -2.91 31.80
N CYS A 242 35.83 -2.20 30.78
CA CYS A 242 37.25 -1.93 30.61
C CYS A 242 37.72 -1.16 31.85
N ALA A 243 37.92 -1.88 32.94
CA ALA A 243 38.79 -1.54 34.03
C ALA A 243 40.14 -2.19 33.71
N GLN A 244 40.84 -1.65 32.71
CA GLN A 244 42.28 -1.82 32.59
C GLN A 244 42.89 -0.52 32.05
N ARG A 245 43.30 0.30 33.05
CA ARG A 245 44.39 1.29 33.11
C ARG A 245 44.45 2.40 32.05
#